data_AF-A0A941J3A7-F1
#
_entry.id   AF-A0A941J3A7-F1
#
_cell.length_a   1.000
_cell.length_b   1.000
_cell.length_c   1.000
_cell.angle_alpha   90.00
_cell.angle_beta   90.00
_cell.angle_gamma   90.00
#
_symmetry.space_group_name_H-M   'P 1'
#
loop_
_entity.id
_entity.type
_entity.pdbx_description
1 polymer ?
#
loop_
_entity_poly.entity_id
_entity_poly.type
_entity_poly.pdbx_seq_one_letter_code
_entity_poly.pdbx_strand_id
1 'polypeptide(L)'
;MVDRGPAPRRGRPPVSDEQRRRQRLAISRHAVRLFSEQGLAATSGEQIARASGVSERTLWRHFPHKESCVEPLLTKTIDAFRTVLHAWPPDVDLAEHLRSAYQPVLNSPSATDVEAVLAVIRLTHDEPALRAAYLVLRERAEDTLAEVLSARTGVPSDALPVRVEAAAMNAALKVATDDLIHETAESGITPDALLRHREHLADAISFVTRRAPGDGRD
;
A
#
# COMPACT_ATOMS: atom_id res chain seq x y z
N MET A 1 40.30 -5.25 -50.45
CA MET A 1 40.28 -5.95 -49.14
C MET A 1 39.78 -4.96 -48.11
N VAL A 2 38.49 -4.97 -47.77
CA VAL A 2 37.89 -4.05 -46.79
C VAL A 2 37.58 -4.87 -45.54
N ASP A 3 38.42 -4.70 -44.53
CA ASP A 3 38.24 -5.27 -43.20
C ASP A 3 37.01 -4.63 -42.55
N ARG A 4 35.93 -5.40 -42.41
CA ARG A 4 34.74 -4.99 -41.66
C ARG A 4 34.93 -5.47 -40.21
N GLY A 5 35.42 -4.56 -39.37
CA GLY A 5 35.51 -4.78 -37.93
C GLY A 5 34.16 -5.21 -37.31
N PRO A 6 34.19 -5.96 -36.21
CA PRO A 6 32.99 -6.58 -35.63
C PRO A 6 31.97 -5.53 -35.19
N ALA A 7 30.72 -5.72 -35.60
CA ALA A 7 29.61 -4.84 -35.23
C ALA A 7 29.48 -4.73 -33.70
N PRO A 8 29.20 -3.53 -33.15
CA PRO A 8 29.05 -3.36 -31.71
C PRO A 8 27.88 -4.20 -31.23
N ARG A 9 28.14 -5.06 -30.23
CA ARG A 9 27.12 -5.85 -29.54
C ARG A 9 26.07 -4.89 -28.98
N ARG A 10 24.89 -4.85 -29.61
CA ARG A 10 23.74 -4.11 -29.07
C ARG A 10 23.43 -4.69 -27.69
N GLY A 11 23.76 -3.95 -26.63
CA GLY A 11 23.41 -4.31 -25.26
C GLY A 11 21.90 -4.51 -25.14
N ARG A 12 21.49 -5.44 -24.27
CA ARG A 12 20.08 -5.68 -23.95
C ARG A 12 19.43 -4.34 -23.59
N PRO A 13 18.28 -3.97 -24.18
CA PRO A 13 17.63 -2.70 -23.87
C PRO A 13 17.38 -2.59 -22.36
N PRO A 14 17.52 -1.38 -21.79
CA PRO A 14 17.30 -1.18 -20.36
C PRO A 14 15.89 -1.64 -19.97
N VAL A 15 15.81 -2.32 -18.82
CA VAL A 15 14.55 -2.77 -18.23
C VAL A 15 13.66 -1.55 -18.00
N SER A 16 12.45 -1.54 -18.57
CA SER A 16 11.49 -0.44 -18.37
C SER A 16 11.08 -0.33 -16.90
N ASP A 17 10.66 0.86 -16.46
CA ASP A 17 10.23 1.07 -15.08
C ASP A 17 9.06 0.18 -14.68
N GLU A 18 8.16 -0.10 -15.62
CA GLU A 18 7.06 -1.03 -15.42
C GLU A 18 7.55 -2.48 -15.24
N GLN A 19 8.51 -2.93 -16.05
CA GLN A 19 9.13 -4.25 -15.90
C GLN A 19 9.84 -4.36 -14.54
N ARG A 20 10.51 -3.28 -14.10
CA ARG A 20 11.15 -3.18 -12.78
C ARG A 20 10.13 -3.25 -11.65
N ARG A 21 9.00 -2.55 -11.78
CA ARG A 21 7.90 -2.55 -10.80
C ARG A 21 7.29 -3.94 -10.64
N ARG A 22 7.01 -4.63 -11.75
CA ARG A 22 6.51 -6.02 -11.74
C ARG A 22 7.50 -6.97 -11.07
N GLN A 23 8.79 -6.84 -11.37
CA GLN A 23 9.82 -7.67 -10.74
C GLN A 23 9.93 -7.42 -9.24
N ARG A 24 9.90 -6.15 -8.80
CA ARG A 24 9.88 -5.79 -7.37
C ARG A 24 8.64 -6.37 -6.67
N LEU A 25 7.47 -6.28 -7.28
CA LEU A 25 6.23 -6.84 -6.73
C LEU A 25 6.28 -8.37 -6.63
N ALA A 26 6.83 -9.06 -7.63
CA ALA A 26 7.00 -10.50 -7.59
C ALA A 26 7.92 -10.93 -6.43
N ILE A 27 9.08 -10.27 -6.28
CA ILE A 27 9.99 -10.50 -5.15
C ILE A 27 9.29 -10.25 -3.81
N SER A 28 8.53 -9.16 -3.72
CA SER A 28 7.79 -8.78 -2.52
C SER A 28 6.83 -9.88 -2.06
N ARG A 29 6.05 -10.46 -2.98
CA ARG A 29 5.15 -11.59 -2.68
C ARG A 29 5.87 -12.79 -2.10
N HIS A 30 7.02 -13.18 -2.68
CA HIS A 30 7.81 -14.29 -2.16
C HIS A 30 8.41 -13.99 -0.80
N ALA A 31 8.93 -12.78 -0.59
CA ALA A 31 9.50 -12.35 0.68
C ALA A 31 8.45 -12.36 1.79
N VAL A 32 7.28 -11.76 1.55
CA VAL A 32 6.18 -11.73 2.51
C VAL A 32 5.71 -13.14 2.88
N ARG A 33 5.53 -14.02 1.90
CA ARG A 33 5.18 -15.41 2.15
C ARG A 33 6.19 -16.10 3.08
N LEU A 34 7.49 -15.94 2.81
CA LEU A 34 8.53 -16.50 3.67
C LEU A 34 8.53 -15.87 5.07
N PHE A 35 8.35 -14.56 5.20
CA PHE A 35 8.23 -13.90 6.50
C PHE A 35 7.04 -14.43 7.29
N SER A 36 5.91 -14.71 6.63
CA SER A 36 4.73 -15.29 7.28
C SER A 36 4.91 -16.76 7.68
N GLU A 37 5.64 -17.54 6.89
CA GLU A 37 5.83 -18.98 7.14
C GLU A 37 6.85 -19.30 8.23
N GLN A 38 7.95 -18.53 8.31
CA GLN A 38 9.09 -18.85 9.17
C GLN A 38 9.60 -17.65 10.00
N GLY A 39 8.97 -16.48 9.90
CA GLY A 39 9.37 -15.26 10.59
C GLY A 39 10.45 -14.45 9.84
N LEU A 40 10.62 -13.18 10.22
CA LEU A 40 11.58 -12.29 9.58
C LEU A 40 13.02 -12.74 9.85
N ALA A 41 13.34 -13.07 11.10
CA ALA A 41 14.69 -13.42 11.53
C ALA A 41 15.23 -14.66 10.80
N ALA A 42 14.42 -15.71 10.66
CA ALA A 42 14.81 -16.96 10.01
C ALA A 42 14.82 -16.86 8.47
N THR A 43 14.37 -15.74 7.89
CA THR A 43 14.36 -15.52 6.45
C THR A 43 15.63 -14.81 5.99
N SER A 44 16.39 -15.45 5.10
CA SER A 44 17.59 -14.94 4.47
C SER A 44 17.32 -14.35 3.07
N GLY A 45 18.22 -13.48 2.61
CA GLY A 45 18.18 -12.97 1.24
C GLY A 45 18.34 -14.07 0.18
N GLU A 46 19.15 -15.09 0.48
CA GLU A 46 19.31 -16.26 -0.40
C GLU A 46 17.99 -16.98 -0.64
N GLN A 47 17.22 -17.25 0.44
CA GLN A 47 15.90 -17.88 0.34
C GLN A 47 14.94 -17.03 -0.49
N ILE A 48 14.90 -15.71 -0.26
CA ILE A 48 14.04 -14.79 -1.02
C ILE A 48 14.43 -14.78 -2.50
N ALA A 49 15.73 -14.69 -2.80
CA ALA A 49 16.25 -14.65 -4.15
C ALA A 49 15.92 -15.96 -4.90
N ARG A 50 16.18 -17.10 -4.26
CA ARG A 50 15.86 -18.43 -4.77
C ARG A 50 14.36 -18.59 -5.05
N ALA A 51 13.51 -18.22 -4.08
CA ALA A 51 12.05 -18.28 -4.23
C ALA A 51 11.53 -17.39 -5.36
N SER A 52 12.21 -16.27 -5.62
CA SER A 52 11.84 -15.30 -6.67
C SER A 52 12.49 -15.56 -8.02
N GLY A 53 13.31 -16.60 -8.16
CA GLY A 53 14.03 -16.91 -9.40
C GLY A 53 15.06 -15.86 -9.81
N VAL A 54 15.67 -15.15 -8.85
CA VAL A 54 16.70 -14.14 -9.09
C VAL A 54 17.98 -14.45 -8.31
N SER A 55 19.11 -13.85 -8.68
CA SER A 55 20.33 -13.90 -7.85
C SER A 55 20.23 -12.96 -6.66
N GLU A 56 20.95 -13.24 -5.57
CA GLU A 56 21.06 -12.31 -4.44
C GLU A 56 21.57 -10.93 -4.84
N ARG A 57 22.57 -10.87 -5.74
CA ARG A 57 23.03 -9.60 -6.33
C ARG A 57 21.89 -8.83 -7.00
N THR A 58 20.95 -9.52 -7.64
CA THR A 58 19.77 -8.89 -8.25
C THR A 58 18.79 -8.44 -7.18
N LEU A 59 18.51 -9.26 -6.16
CA LEU A 59 17.68 -8.88 -5.03
C LEU A 59 18.18 -7.57 -4.39
N TRP A 60 19.46 -7.52 -4.03
CA TRP A 60 20.06 -6.35 -3.36
C TRP A 60 20.23 -5.13 -4.26
N ARG A 61 20.15 -5.29 -5.58
CA ARG A 61 20.03 -4.17 -6.52
C ARG A 61 18.66 -3.49 -6.44
N HIS A 62 17.61 -4.23 -6.06
CA HIS A 62 16.25 -3.71 -5.94
C HIS A 62 15.91 -3.25 -4.52
N PHE A 63 16.52 -3.87 -3.51
CA PHE A 63 16.16 -3.71 -2.10
C PHE A 63 17.41 -3.50 -1.25
N PRO A 64 17.51 -2.46 -0.43
CA PRO A 64 18.66 -2.24 0.43
C PRO A 64 18.83 -3.31 1.51
N HIS A 65 17.74 -3.90 2.00
CA HIS A 65 17.72 -4.94 3.02
C HIS A 65 16.42 -5.77 2.93
N LYS A 66 16.33 -6.91 3.60
CA LYS A 66 15.21 -7.86 3.44
C LYS A 66 13.86 -7.26 3.83
N GLU A 67 13.83 -6.42 4.85
CA GLU A 67 12.60 -5.78 5.36
C GLU A 67 11.98 -4.86 4.30
N SER A 68 12.80 -4.16 3.50
CA SER A 68 12.30 -3.33 2.39
C SER A 68 11.59 -4.13 1.29
N CYS A 69 11.68 -5.46 1.30
CA CYS A 69 10.95 -6.31 0.35
C CYS A 69 9.43 -6.24 0.55
N VAL A 70 8.91 -5.76 1.69
CA VAL A 70 7.45 -5.60 1.88
C VAL A 70 6.89 -4.37 1.19
N GLU A 71 7.73 -3.37 0.89
CA GLU A 71 7.30 -2.06 0.36
C GLU A 71 6.48 -2.16 -0.93
N PRO A 72 6.84 -2.97 -1.95
CA PRO A 72 6.09 -2.98 -3.21
C PRO A 72 4.66 -3.48 -3.06
N LEU A 73 4.41 -4.48 -2.21
CA LEU A 73 3.06 -4.98 -1.93
C LEU A 73 2.21 -3.90 -1.24
N LEU A 74 2.75 -3.28 -0.19
CA LEU A 74 2.04 -2.23 0.53
C LEU A 74 1.80 -0.98 -0.35
N THR A 75 2.80 -0.59 -1.14
CA THR A 75 2.69 0.55 -2.07
C THR A 75 1.58 0.31 -3.08
N LYS A 76 1.45 -0.91 -3.60
CA LYS A 76 0.36 -1.26 -4.52
C LYS A 76 -1.02 -1.06 -3.88
N THR A 77 -1.19 -1.41 -2.61
CA THR A 77 -2.47 -1.18 -1.88
C THR A 77 -2.76 0.30 -1.71
N ILE A 78 -1.74 1.10 -1.41
CA ILE A 78 -1.88 2.56 -1.31
C ILE A 78 -2.24 3.15 -2.66
N ASP A 79 -1.57 2.76 -3.75
CA ASP A 79 -1.87 3.24 -5.10
C ASP A 79 -3.30 2.87 -5.55
N ALA A 80 -3.79 1.70 -5.15
CA ALA A 80 -5.18 1.30 -5.38
C ALA A 80 -6.16 2.22 -4.62
N PHE A 81 -5.89 2.54 -3.36
CA PHE A 81 -6.71 3.47 -2.58
C PHE A 81 -6.66 4.89 -3.15
N ARG A 82 -5.47 5.36 -3.55
CA ARG A 82 -5.29 6.64 -4.24
C ARG A 82 -6.11 6.73 -5.52
N THR A 83 -6.15 5.65 -6.31
CA THR A 83 -6.97 5.59 -7.53
C THR A 83 -8.46 5.80 -7.22
N VAL A 84 -8.96 5.22 -6.12
CA VAL A 84 -10.34 5.45 -5.67
C VAL A 84 -10.55 6.91 -5.29
N LEU A 85 -9.64 7.49 -4.52
CA LEU A 85 -9.76 8.89 -4.08
C LEU A 85 -9.69 9.89 -5.24
N HIS A 86 -8.84 9.67 -6.24
CA HIS A 86 -8.78 10.52 -7.43
C HIS A 86 -10.04 10.43 -8.30
N ALA A 87 -10.78 9.32 -8.21
CA ALA A 87 -12.04 9.15 -8.92
C ALA A 87 -13.25 9.71 -8.15
N TRP A 88 -13.05 10.37 -7.00
CA TRP A 88 -14.11 10.88 -6.14
C TRP A 88 -14.92 12.02 -6.80
N PRO A 89 -16.22 11.83 -7.09
CA PRO A 89 -17.04 12.86 -7.72
C PRO A 89 -17.25 14.09 -6.81
N PRO A 90 -17.28 15.32 -7.37
CA PRO A 90 -17.39 16.58 -6.63
C PRO A 90 -18.67 16.73 -5.80
N ASP A 91 -19.72 16.03 -6.17
CA ASP A 91 -21.09 16.11 -5.63
C ASP A 91 -21.47 14.94 -4.72
N VAL A 92 -20.57 13.98 -4.52
CA VAL A 92 -20.79 12.79 -3.68
C VAL A 92 -20.03 12.92 -2.36
N ASP A 93 -20.65 12.52 -1.24
CA ASP A 93 -19.96 12.43 0.05
C ASP A 93 -18.82 11.41 -0.01
N LEU A 94 -17.69 11.67 0.66
CA LEU A 94 -16.54 10.78 0.57
C LEU A 94 -16.84 9.37 1.10
N ALA A 95 -17.61 9.25 2.17
CA ALA A 95 -17.93 7.94 2.72
C ALA A 95 -18.87 7.16 1.78
N GLU A 96 -19.82 7.82 1.12
CA GLU A 96 -20.65 7.22 0.09
C GLU A 96 -19.82 6.77 -1.13
N HIS A 97 -18.88 7.60 -1.57
CA HIS A 97 -17.93 7.24 -2.62
C HIS A 97 -17.08 6.03 -2.23
N LEU A 98 -16.59 5.96 -0.99
CA LEU A 98 -15.84 4.79 -0.52
C LEU A 98 -16.74 3.54 -0.48
N ARG A 99 -17.98 3.61 0.01
CA ARG A 99 -18.90 2.45 -0.01
C ARG A 99 -19.13 1.92 -1.43
N SER A 100 -19.22 2.80 -2.43
CA SER A 100 -19.49 2.39 -3.81
C SER A 100 -18.24 1.98 -4.59
N ALA A 101 -17.14 2.73 -4.47
CA ALA A 101 -15.95 2.61 -5.31
C ALA A 101 -14.77 1.92 -4.62
N TYR A 102 -14.68 1.97 -3.28
CA TYR A 102 -13.66 1.21 -2.57
C TYR A 102 -14.12 -0.23 -2.39
N GLN A 103 -13.64 -1.09 -3.28
CA GLN A 103 -13.61 -2.51 -3.00
C GLN A 103 -12.20 -2.83 -2.52
N PRO A 104 -12.03 -3.32 -1.27
CA PRO A 104 -10.72 -3.71 -0.74
C PRO A 104 -9.98 -4.71 -1.64
N VAL A 105 -10.72 -5.34 -2.58
CA VAL A 105 -10.31 -6.51 -3.36
C VAL A 105 -10.33 -6.33 -4.88
N LEU A 106 -11.02 -5.35 -5.48
CA LEU A 106 -11.11 -5.25 -6.96
C LEU A 106 -10.11 -4.30 -7.63
N ASN A 107 -9.34 -3.54 -6.86
CA ASN A 107 -8.23 -2.74 -7.39
C ASN A 107 -6.87 -3.47 -7.32
N SER A 108 -6.86 -4.78 -7.01
CA SER A 108 -5.71 -5.70 -7.15
C SER A 108 -6.17 -7.03 -7.78
N PRO A 109 -5.42 -7.64 -8.73
CA PRO A 109 -5.92 -8.78 -9.51
C PRO A 109 -5.96 -10.16 -8.81
N SER A 110 -5.71 -10.29 -7.49
CA SER A 110 -5.87 -11.58 -6.81
C SER A 110 -6.05 -11.46 -5.29
N ALA A 111 -6.94 -12.28 -4.73
CA ALA A 111 -7.16 -12.44 -3.28
C ALA A 111 -5.84 -12.70 -2.49
N THR A 112 -4.85 -13.29 -3.15
CA THR A 112 -3.51 -13.56 -2.60
C THR A 112 -2.74 -12.30 -2.18
N ASP A 113 -2.90 -11.17 -2.88
CA ASP A 113 -2.21 -9.94 -2.51
C ASP A 113 -2.80 -9.31 -1.24
N VAL A 114 -4.12 -9.43 -1.06
CA VAL A 114 -4.81 -8.95 0.15
C VAL A 114 -4.32 -9.74 1.36
N GLU A 115 -4.25 -11.06 1.23
CA GLU A 115 -3.72 -11.94 2.27
C GLU A 115 -2.28 -11.60 2.62
N ALA A 116 -1.43 -11.39 1.61
CA ALA A 116 -0.04 -10.99 1.81
C ALA A 116 0.06 -9.62 2.53
N VAL A 117 -0.75 -8.64 2.16
CA VAL A 117 -0.76 -7.32 2.82
C VAL A 117 -1.17 -7.43 4.27
N LEU A 118 -2.28 -8.12 4.58
CA LEU A 118 -2.71 -8.32 5.96
C LEU A 118 -1.66 -9.11 6.76
N ALA A 119 -0.97 -10.06 6.13
CA ALA A 119 0.13 -10.77 6.76
C ALA A 119 1.31 -9.85 7.10
N VAL A 120 1.68 -8.91 6.22
CA VAL A 120 2.69 -7.89 6.52
C VAL A 120 2.26 -7.06 7.72
N ILE A 121 1.02 -6.55 7.73
CA ILE A 121 0.55 -5.68 8.82
C ILE A 121 0.51 -6.46 10.14
N ARG A 122 0.07 -7.72 10.16
CA ARG A 122 0.19 -8.60 11.34
C ARG A 122 1.63 -8.70 11.85
N LEU A 123 2.58 -8.95 10.95
CA LEU A 123 4.00 -9.04 11.32
C LEU A 123 4.53 -7.72 11.92
N THR A 124 3.97 -6.56 11.59
CA THR A 124 4.42 -5.28 12.21
C THR A 124 4.17 -5.21 13.71
N HIS A 125 3.27 -6.04 14.26
CA HIS A 125 3.04 -6.09 15.70
C HIS A 125 4.30 -6.59 16.42
N ASP A 126 4.85 -7.72 15.94
CA ASP A 126 5.95 -8.42 16.59
C ASP A 126 7.33 -8.04 16.04
N GLU A 127 7.39 -7.50 14.81
CA GLU A 127 8.64 -7.19 14.11
C GLU A 127 8.87 -5.66 13.99
N PRO A 128 9.68 -5.04 14.86
CA PRO A 128 9.92 -3.58 14.84
C PRO A 128 10.45 -3.05 13.51
N ALA A 129 11.25 -3.84 12.81
CA ALA A 129 11.86 -3.44 11.55
C ALA A 129 10.82 -3.35 10.42
N LEU A 130 9.84 -4.26 10.40
CA LEU A 130 8.71 -4.17 9.46
C LEU A 130 7.77 -3.03 9.84
N ARG A 131 7.56 -2.80 11.14
CA ARG A 131 6.78 -1.65 11.63
C ARG A 131 7.36 -0.33 11.17
N ALA A 132 8.69 -0.16 11.22
CA ALA A 132 9.35 1.04 10.73
C ALA A 132 9.12 1.26 9.23
N ALA A 133 9.28 0.22 8.40
CA ALA A 133 9.01 0.30 6.96
C ALA A 133 7.55 0.64 6.66
N TYR A 134 6.61 0.06 7.40
CA TYR A 134 5.18 0.34 7.27
C TYR A 134 4.83 1.78 7.65
N LEU A 135 5.39 2.31 8.74
CA LEU A 135 5.13 3.70 9.18
C LEU A 135 5.63 4.73 8.16
N VAL A 136 6.85 4.55 7.62
CA VAL A 136 7.39 5.42 6.57
C VAL A 136 6.49 5.45 5.35
N LEU A 137 5.95 4.29 4.96
CA LEU A 137 5.05 4.21 3.83
C LEU A 137 3.69 4.88 4.11
N ARG A 138 3.17 4.74 5.34
CA ARG A 138 1.94 5.44 5.76
C ARG A 138 2.09 6.95 5.80
N GLU A 139 3.24 7.45 6.22
CA GLU A 139 3.54 8.89 6.19
C GLU A 139 3.48 9.41 4.74
N ARG A 140 4.11 8.70 3.79
CA ARG A 140 4.03 9.05 2.35
C ARG A 140 2.63 8.96 1.76
N ALA A 141 1.73 8.17 2.33
CA ALA A 141 0.34 8.10 1.88
C ALA A 141 -0.46 9.34 2.30
N GLU A 142 -0.07 9.99 3.40
CA GLU A 142 -0.71 11.20 3.92
C GLU A 142 -0.57 12.39 2.96
N ASP A 143 0.58 12.53 2.30
CA ASP A 143 0.79 13.56 1.28
C ASP A 143 -0.27 13.49 0.18
N THR A 144 -0.67 12.29 -0.23
CA THR A 144 -1.70 12.14 -1.27
C THR A 144 -3.11 12.42 -0.75
N LEU A 145 -3.38 12.12 0.52
CA LEU A 145 -4.65 12.52 1.14
C LEU A 145 -4.74 14.05 1.16
N ALA A 146 -3.66 14.73 1.54
CA ALA A 146 -3.60 16.18 1.52
C ALA A 146 -3.76 16.77 0.09
N GLU A 147 -3.17 16.15 -0.93
CA GLU A 147 -3.35 16.54 -2.34
C GLU A 147 -4.82 16.43 -2.79
N VAL A 148 -5.49 15.31 -2.46
CA VAL A 148 -6.90 15.09 -2.80
C VAL A 148 -7.80 16.11 -2.09
N LEU A 149 -7.58 16.33 -0.79
CA LEU A 149 -8.35 17.29 0.00
C LEU A 149 -8.11 18.74 -0.47
N SER A 150 -6.87 19.07 -0.84
CA SER A 150 -6.53 20.37 -1.43
C SER A 150 -7.28 20.61 -2.72
N ALA A 151 -7.27 19.64 -3.65
CA ALA A 151 -8.03 19.72 -4.89
C ALA A 151 -9.55 19.84 -4.64
N ARG A 152 -10.05 19.22 -3.57
CA ARG A 152 -11.47 19.25 -3.20
C ARG A 152 -11.92 20.59 -2.62
N THR A 153 -11.08 21.20 -1.79
CA THR A 153 -11.45 22.37 -0.98
C THR A 153 -10.92 23.68 -1.53
N GLY A 154 -9.94 23.64 -2.45
CA GLY A 154 -9.19 24.80 -2.92
C GLY A 154 -8.18 25.34 -1.89
N VAL A 155 -8.03 24.68 -0.74
CA VAL A 155 -7.08 25.05 0.31
C VAL A 155 -5.73 24.39 0.03
N PRO A 156 -4.58 25.08 0.17
CA PRO A 156 -3.27 24.47 -0.06
C PRO A 156 -3.02 23.20 0.76
N SER A 157 -2.34 22.21 0.18
CA SER A 157 -2.10 20.90 0.82
C SER A 157 -1.19 20.97 2.06
N ASP A 158 -0.36 22.01 2.16
CA ASP A 158 0.50 22.28 3.31
C ASP A 158 -0.19 23.08 4.42
N ALA A 159 -1.42 23.56 4.17
CA ALA A 159 -2.20 24.28 5.17
C ALA A 159 -2.58 23.36 6.33
N LEU A 160 -2.50 23.89 7.56
CA LEU A 160 -2.78 23.13 8.78
C LEU A 160 -4.14 22.38 8.75
N PRO A 161 -5.26 22.98 8.30
CA PRO A 161 -6.54 22.27 8.25
C PRO A 161 -6.51 21.03 7.34
N VAL A 162 -5.87 21.14 6.17
CA VAL A 162 -5.78 20.03 5.20
C VAL A 162 -4.87 18.92 5.73
N ARG A 163 -3.74 19.28 6.34
CA ARG A 163 -2.82 18.32 6.96
C ARG A 163 -3.46 17.56 8.11
N VAL A 164 -4.20 18.27 8.98
CA VAL A 164 -4.90 17.64 10.12
C VAL A 164 -6.00 16.69 9.62
N GLU A 165 -6.77 17.09 8.61
CA GLU A 165 -7.80 16.24 8.01
C GLU A 165 -7.19 15.01 7.33
N ALA A 166 -6.11 15.16 6.56
CA ALA A 166 -5.37 14.07 5.95
C ALA A 166 -4.84 13.08 7.00
N ALA A 167 -4.21 13.57 8.07
CA ALA A 167 -3.72 12.75 9.17
C ALA A 167 -4.85 11.98 9.88
N ALA A 168 -5.99 12.63 10.12
CA ALA A 168 -7.15 12.01 10.75
C ALA A 168 -7.77 10.92 9.85
N MET A 169 -7.85 11.15 8.53
CA MET A 169 -8.27 10.13 7.57
C MET A 169 -7.30 8.94 7.53
N ASN A 170 -5.98 9.20 7.56
CA ASN A 170 -4.96 8.16 7.63
C ASN A 170 -5.10 7.33 8.93
N ALA A 171 -5.45 7.97 10.05
CA ALA A 171 -5.73 7.28 11.31
C ALA A 171 -7.00 6.41 11.24
N ALA A 172 -8.07 6.91 10.63
CA ALA A 172 -9.30 6.15 10.38
C ALA A 172 -9.02 4.88 9.54
N LEU A 173 -8.23 5.02 8.46
CA LEU A 173 -7.81 3.88 7.63
C LEU A 173 -7.02 2.83 8.42
N LYS A 174 -6.12 3.28 9.29
CA LYS A 174 -5.35 2.38 10.17
C LYS A 174 -6.27 1.60 11.11
N VAL A 175 -7.19 2.28 11.80
CA VAL A 175 -8.12 1.62 12.74
C VAL A 175 -8.98 0.59 12.02
N ALA A 176 -9.59 0.94 10.88
CA ALA A 176 -10.40 0.00 10.11
C ALA A 176 -9.59 -1.22 9.62
N THR A 177 -8.30 -1.04 9.31
CA THR A 177 -7.42 -2.14 8.89
C THR A 177 -7.03 -3.04 10.06
N ASP A 178 -6.77 -2.47 11.24
CA ASP A 178 -6.49 -3.25 12.46
C ASP A 178 -7.69 -4.11 12.86
N ASP A 179 -8.91 -3.57 12.76
CA ASP A 179 -10.14 -4.32 13.03
C ASP A 179 -10.31 -5.50 12.07
N LEU A 180 -10.05 -5.29 10.77
CA LEU A 180 -10.06 -6.38 9.78
C LEU A 180 -9.02 -7.46 10.12
N ILE A 181 -7.83 -7.06 10.57
CA ILE A 181 -6.78 -7.99 10.98
C ILE A 181 -7.23 -8.82 12.17
N HIS A 182 -7.85 -8.19 13.17
CA HIS A 182 -8.36 -8.88 14.34
C HIS A 182 -9.45 -9.89 13.97
N GLU A 183 -10.42 -9.48 13.15
CA GLU A 183 -11.52 -10.34 12.68
C GLU A 183 -11.02 -11.53 11.85
N THR A 184 -10.05 -11.29 10.96
CA THR A 184 -9.52 -12.32 10.05
C THR A 184 -8.48 -13.22 10.70
N ALA A 185 -7.98 -12.89 11.89
CA ALA A 185 -7.03 -13.73 12.61
C ALA A 185 -7.62 -15.10 12.98
N GLU A 186 -8.91 -15.15 13.31
CA GLU A 186 -9.61 -16.39 13.70
C GLU A 186 -10.33 -17.06 12.53
N SER A 187 -10.93 -16.25 11.64
CA SER A 187 -11.87 -16.72 10.61
C SER A 187 -11.27 -16.79 9.20
N GLY A 188 -10.02 -16.32 9.03
CA GLY A 188 -9.43 -16.12 7.72
C GLY A 188 -10.09 -14.96 6.95
N ILE A 189 -9.70 -14.78 5.69
CA ILE A 189 -10.26 -13.72 4.84
C ILE A 189 -11.52 -14.24 4.17
N THR A 190 -12.65 -13.60 4.47
CA THR A 190 -13.95 -13.89 3.85
C THR A 190 -14.48 -12.69 3.08
N PRO A 191 -15.33 -12.89 2.05
CA PRO A 191 -15.99 -11.78 1.35
C PRO A 191 -16.75 -10.85 2.31
N ASP A 192 -17.37 -11.41 3.35
CA ASP A 192 -18.14 -10.65 4.33
C ASP A 192 -17.26 -9.78 5.23
N ALA A 193 -16.09 -10.28 5.67
CA ALA A 193 -15.12 -9.50 6.44
C ALA A 193 -14.61 -8.29 5.63
N LEU A 194 -14.37 -8.49 4.32
CA LEU A 194 -13.94 -7.42 3.42
C LEU A 194 -15.05 -6.40 3.18
N LEU A 195 -16.30 -6.85 3.06
CA LEU A 195 -17.46 -5.98 2.95
C LEU A 195 -17.62 -5.12 4.22
N ARG A 196 -17.54 -5.74 5.40
CA ARG A 196 -17.57 -5.02 6.69
C ARG A 196 -16.44 -4.02 6.82
N HIS A 197 -15.21 -4.39 6.45
CA HIS A 197 -14.07 -3.48 6.47
C HIS A 197 -14.31 -2.23 5.59
N ARG A 198 -14.92 -2.40 4.41
CA ARG A 198 -15.33 -1.25 3.57
C ARG A 198 -16.32 -0.34 4.28
N GLU A 199 -17.36 -0.92 4.90
CA GLU A 199 -18.36 -0.14 5.65
C GLU A 199 -17.72 0.58 6.84
N HIS A 200 -16.90 -0.13 7.64
CA HIS A 200 -16.18 0.45 8.76
C HIS A 200 -15.24 1.58 8.33
N LEU A 201 -14.53 1.43 7.22
CA LEU A 201 -13.68 2.50 6.68
C LEU A 201 -14.52 3.73 6.32
N ALA A 202 -15.64 3.54 5.63
CA ALA A 202 -16.52 4.64 5.26
C ALA A 202 -17.10 5.34 6.50
N ASP A 203 -17.53 4.58 7.51
CA ASP A 203 -18.02 5.13 8.79
C ASP A 203 -16.92 5.90 9.53
N ALA A 204 -15.72 5.34 9.60
CA ALA A 204 -14.56 5.97 10.23
C ALA A 204 -14.22 7.30 9.56
N ILE A 205 -14.23 7.35 8.22
CA ILE A 205 -14.04 8.59 7.46
C ILE A 205 -15.19 9.57 7.72
N SER A 206 -16.45 9.12 7.79
CA SER A 206 -17.57 9.99 8.15
C SER A 206 -17.46 10.62 9.54
N PHE A 207 -16.75 10.00 10.49
CA PHE A 207 -16.50 10.62 11.80
C PHE A 207 -15.45 11.74 11.72
N VAL A 208 -14.48 11.60 10.82
CA VAL A 208 -13.41 12.58 10.61
C VAL A 208 -13.88 13.78 9.79
N THR A 209 -14.67 13.53 8.74
CA THR A 209 -15.10 14.58 7.80
C THR A 209 -16.36 15.31 8.26
N ARG A 210 -17.12 14.76 9.23
CA ARG A 210 -18.17 15.51 9.90
C ARG A 210 -17.53 16.66 10.69
N ARG A 211 -17.58 17.86 10.12
CA ARG A 211 -17.45 19.08 10.92
C ARG A 211 -18.46 18.98 12.06
N ALA A 212 -18.00 19.17 13.29
CA ALA A 212 -18.91 19.41 14.40
C ALA A 212 -19.87 20.52 13.96
N PRO A 213 -21.20 20.37 14.18
CA PRO A 213 -22.15 21.45 13.88
C PRO A 213 -21.63 22.71 14.57
N GLY A 214 -21.50 23.77 13.77
CA GLY A 214 -20.76 24.96 14.14
C GLY A 214 -21.19 25.50 15.50
N ASP A 215 -20.18 25.89 16.27
CA ASP A 215 -20.25 26.97 17.25
C ASP A 215 -20.70 28.24 16.49
N GLY A 216 -22.00 28.29 16.20
CA GLY A 216 -22.68 29.45 15.67
C GLY A 216 -22.69 30.49 16.77
N ARG A 217 -21.65 31.33 16.80
CA ARG A 217 -21.72 32.62 17.46
C ARG A 217 -22.60 33.53 16.61
N ASP A 218 -23.88 33.56 16.96
CA ASP A 218 -24.65 34.81 16.93
C ASP A 218 -24.20 35.73 18.08
#